data_AF-A0A7H8QX59-F1
#
_entry.id   AF-A0A7H8QX59-F1
#
_cell.length_a   1.000
_cell.length_b   1.000
_cell.length_c   1.000
_cell.angle_alpha   90.00
_cell.angle_beta   90.00
_cell.angle_gamma   90.00
#
_symmetry.space_group_name_H-M   'P 1'
#
loop_
_entity.id
_entity.type
_entity.pdbx_description
1 polymer ?
#
loop_
_entity_poly.entity_id
_entity_poly.type
_entity_poly.pdbx_seq_one_letter_code
_entity_poly.pdbx_strand_id
1 'polypeptide(L)'
;MSSRATWMSLFTVAVGLLPTAMAQICTPEDGYRYLVGRQSDLDEITAKCTTVNGSIAMTVNYTGSFHLPNIRNITNGLRWSLTQLENETPETTSIDLPDLEFLGGSLEISDISTLQSFTAPKLETVEWAANIQCTQEVDLRSLVDLEYLTIIGNISSLRLDSLRQVRQDMTICNKDGGCNPVQPPSNSLNISLPALHDAGHIFLKGRFSDLATPNLTNLTGFGNGFYNFKLLTAGGPPINVSFPELKYIQGEGLWLEGNISK
;
A
#
# COMPACT_ATOMS: atom_id res chain seq x y z
N MET A 1 -37.71 9.55 75.95
CA MET A 1 -37.19 10.40 74.85
C MET A 1 -36.33 9.52 73.96
N SER A 2 -36.82 9.29 72.74
CA SER A 2 -36.23 8.40 71.73
C SER A 2 -35.43 9.25 70.75
N SER A 3 -34.17 8.89 70.47
CA SER A 3 -33.44 9.45 69.33
C SER A 3 -32.86 8.32 68.49
N ARG A 4 -33.44 8.14 67.31
CA ARG A 4 -33.00 7.21 66.25
C ARG A 4 -31.70 7.73 65.63
N ALA A 5 -30.70 6.86 65.52
CA ALA A 5 -29.53 7.08 64.71
C ALA A 5 -29.85 6.70 63.25
N THR A 6 -29.86 7.70 62.37
CA THR A 6 -29.95 7.52 60.91
C THR A 6 -28.54 7.33 60.35
N TRP A 7 -28.25 6.13 59.86
CA TRP A 7 -27.02 5.77 59.17
C TRP A 7 -27.18 6.16 57.69
N MET A 8 -26.40 7.14 57.23
CA MET A 8 -26.39 7.61 55.84
C MET A 8 -25.39 6.74 55.05
N SER A 9 -25.88 5.96 54.10
CA SER A 9 -25.07 5.19 53.16
C SER A 9 -24.54 6.12 52.06
N LEU A 10 -23.22 6.27 51.97
CA LEU A 10 -22.53 6.93 50.86
C LEU A 10 -22.37 5.93 49.70
N PHE A 11 -23.06 6.16 48.59
CA PHE A 11 -22.77 5.51 47.31
C PHE A 11 -21.63 6.29 46.62
N THR A 12 -20.41 5.74 46.65
CA THR A 12 -19.31 6.17 45.79
C THR A 12 -19.54 5.65 44.38
N VAL A 13 -19.84 6.54 43.44
CA VAL A 13 -19.84 6.24 42.00
C VAL A 13 -18.38 6.30 41.53
N ALA A 14 -17.79 5.14 41.25
CA ALA A 14 -16.51 5.04 40.56
C ALA A 14 -16.75 5.28 39.07
N VAL A 15 -16.43 6.49 38.59
CA VAL A 15 -16.35 6.77 37.14
C VAL A 15 -15.07 6.13 36.62
N GLY A 16 -15.21 4.97 35.98
CA GLY A 16 -14.12 4.34 35.24
C GLY A 16 -13.73 5.22 34.06
N LEU A 17 -12.56 5.87 34.15
CA LEU A 17 -11.89 6.50 33.02
C LEU A 17 -11.44 5.38 32.07
N LEU A 18 -12.25 5.08 31.05
CA LEU A 18 -11.75 4.40 29.87
C LEU A 18 -10.73 5.34 29.23
N PRO A 19 -9.48 4.93 28.98
CA PRO A 19 -8.55 5.73 28.19
C PRO A 19 -9.08 5.75 26.76
N THR A 20 -9.86 6.80 26.44
CA THR A 20 -9.97 7.22 25.05
C THR A 20 -8.55 7.55 24.63
N ALA A 21 -7.97 6.73 23.76
CA ALA A 21 -6.73 7.09 23.08
C ALA A 21 -7.00 8.41 22.37
N MET A 22 -6.60 9.52 23.00
CA MET A 22 -6.71 10.84 22.41
C MET A 22 -5.85 10.77 21.16
N ALA A 23 -6.45 10.93 19.99
CA ALA A 23 -5.71 10.97 18.75
C ALA A 23 -4.72 12.14 18.84
N GLN A 24 -3.44 11.84 19.05
CA GLN A 24 -2.43 12.85 19.25
C GLN A 24 -1.80 13.16 17.89
N ILE A 25 -2.03 14.39 17.45
CA ILE A 25 -1.53 14.92 16.17
C ILE A 25 -0.15 15.49 16.41
N CYS A 26 0.80 15.08 15.57
CA CYS A 26 2.16 15.59 15.59
C CYS A 26 2.50 16.23 14.25
N THR A 27 3.04 17.44 14.31
CA THR A 27 3.48 18.21 13.14
C THR A 27 5.01 18.30 13.18
N PRO A 28 5.73 18.03 12.08
CA PRO A 28 7.15 18.28 11.97
C PRO A 28 7.52 19.73 12.30
N GLU A 29 8.72 19.98 12.82
CA GLU A 29 9.18 21.34 13.15
C GLU A 29 9.27 22.25 11.91
N ASP A 30 9.63 21.69 10.76
CA ASP A 30 9.65 22.38 9.47
C ASP A 30 8.25 22.53 8.84
N GLY A 31 7.21 22.01 9.51
CA GLY A 31 5.82 22.00 9.06
C GLY A 31 5.54 21.07 7.88
N TYR A 32 6.53 20.30 7.41
CA TYR A 32 6.43 19.54 6.18
C TYR A 32 6.71 18.04 6.36
N ARG A 33 7.85 17.65 6.92
CA ARG A 33 8.19 16.22 7.05
C ARG A 33 9.11 15.88 8.21
N TYR A 34 8.90 14.70 8.79
CA TYR A 34 9.91 14.05 9.61
C TYR A 34 10.97 13.40 8.72
N LEU A 35 12.23 13.74 8.92
CA LEU A 35 13.37 13.02 8.35
C LEU A 35 13.82 11.95 9.35
N VAL A 36 13.82 10.69 8.94
CA VAL A 36 14.16 9.57 9.81
C VAL A 36 15.38 8.83 9.27
N GLY A 37 16.43 8.73 10.08
CA GLY A 37 17.68 8.05 9.74
C GLY A 37 17.83 6.68 10.38
N ARG A 38 16.97 6.34 11.35
CA ARG A 38 17.01 5.09 12.11
C ARG A 38 15.67 4.81 12.79
N GLN A 39 15.47 3.59 13.27
CA GLN A 39 14.25 3.17 13.96
C GLN A 39 13.92 4.03 15.19
N SER A 40 14.92 4.47 15.97
CA SER A 40 14.66 5.30 17.16
C SER A 40 13.98 6.63 16.85
N ASP A 41 14.18 7.18 15.65
CA ASP A 41 13.53 8.42 15.24
C ASP A 41 12.02 8.18 15.02
N LEU A 42 11.64 6.98 14.54
CA LEU A 42 10.24 6.54 14.45
C LEU A 42 9.67 6.25 15.83
N ASP A 43 10.45 5.61 16.72
CA ASP A 43 10.01 5.28 18.08
C ASP A 43 9.61 6.55 18.86
N GLU A 44 10.36 7.65 18.69
CA GLU A 44 10.02 8.95 19.29
C GLU A 44 8.70 9.54 18.77
N ILE A 45 8.40 9.34 17.49
CA ILE A 45 7.13 9.76 16.87
C ILE A 45 5.99 8.87 17.39
N THR A 46 6.14 7.55 17.29
CA THR A 46 5.10 6.57 17.64
C THR A 46 4.79 6.50 19.13
N ALA A 47 5.71 6.93 20.00
CA ALA A 47 5.47 7.07 21.44
C ALA A 47 4.49 8.19 21.80
N LYS A 48 4.30 9.16 20.91
CA LYS A 48 3.50 10.36 21.15
C LYS A 48 2.34 10.49 20.21
N CYS A 49 2.43 9.96 19.00
CA CYS A 49 1.54 10.34 17.92
C CYS A 49 0.68 9.15 17.50
N THR A 50 -0.56 9.43 17.10
CA THR A 50 -1.39 8.51 16.31
C THR A 50 -1.67 9.07 14.92
N THR A 51 -1.38 10.36 14.71
CA THR A 51 -1.55 11.05 13.44
C THR A 51 -0.36 11.96 13.19
N VAL A 52 0.24 11.83 12.01
CA VAL A 52 1.29 12.73 11.51
C VAL A 52 0.64 13.74 10.58
N ASN A 53 0.68 15.01 10.97
CA ASN A 53 0.30 16.11 10.11
C ASN A 53 1.50 16.56 9.27
N GLY A 54 1.75 15.86 8.18
CA GLY A 54 2.91 16.03 7.31
C GLY A 54 3.29 14.72 6.65
N SER A 55 4.52 14.66 6.15
CA SER A 55 5.11 13.44 5.57
C SER A 55 6.11 12.78 6.51
N ILE A 56 6.38 11.49 6.28
CA ILE A 56 7.55 10.81 6.83
C ILE A 56 8.49 10.48 5.67
N ALA A 57 9.75 10.87 5.80
CA ALA A 57 10.77 10.65 4.78
C ALA A 57 12.00 9.95 5.37
N MET A 58 12.24 8.73 4.90
CA MET A 58 13.44 7.96 5.23
C MET A 58 14.67 8.59 4.57
N THR A 59 15.77 8.74 5.31
CA THR A 59 17.04 9.22 4.75
C THR A 59 17.83 8.08 4.08
N VAL A 60 18.82 8.42 3.24
CA VAL A 60 19.69 7.44 2.56
C VAL A 60 20.49 6.56 3.52
N ASN A 61 20.71 7.01 4.76
CA ASN A 61 21.47 6.27 5.77
C ASN A 61 20.62 5.29 6.58
N TYR A 62 19.32 5.20 6.30
CA TYR A 62 18.46 4.26 7.02
C TYR A 62 18.81 2.83 6.62
N THR A 63 18.95 1.97 7.62
CA THR A 63 19.30 0.55 7.44
C THR A 63 18.38 -0.32 8.28
N GLY A 64 18.22 -1.59 7.88
CA GLY A 64 17.41 -2.55 8.63
C GLY A 64 15.92 -2.42 8.36
N SER A 65 15.09 -2.69 9.37
CA SER A 65 13.63 -2.66 9.23
C SER A 65 13.06 -1.30 9.57
N PHE A 66 12.17 -0.78 8.72
CA PHE A 66 11.35 0.38 8.97
C PHE A 66 10.02 -0.05 9.58
N HIS A 67 9.85 0.15 10.88
CA HIS A 67 8.64 -0.24 11.61
C HIS A 67 7.95 1.00 12.18
N LEU A 68 6.69 1.25 11.78
CA LEU A 68 5.92 2.41 12.21
C LEU A 68 4.58 2.00 12.86
N PRO A 69 4.61 1.52 14.12
CA PRO A 69 3.40 1.16 14.86
C PRO A 69 2.64 2.39 15.35
N ASN A 70 1.39 2.21 15.79
CA ASN A 70 0.52 3.22 16.42
C ASN A 70 0.08 4.41 15.54
N ILE A 71 0.78 4.72 14.44
CA ILE A 71 0.36 5.76 13.50
C ILE A 71 -0.74 5.22 12.61
N ARG A 72 -1.91 5.86 12.69
CA ARG A 72 -3.09 5.52 11.88
C ARG A 72 -3.25 6.40 10.66
N ASN A 73 -2.83 7.66 10.77
CA ASN A 73 -3.02 8.64 9.71
C ASN A 73 -1.72 9.39 9.43
N ILE A 74 -1.38 9.54 8.16
CA ILE A 74 -0.35 10.46 7.68
C ILE A 74 -1.04 11.38 6.67
N THR A 75 -1.09 12.68 6.93
CA THR A 75 -1.89 13.61 6.10
C THR A 75 -1.28 13.88 4.73
N ASN A 76 -0.01 13.54 4.53
CA ASN A 76 0.68 13.70 3.26
C ASN A 76 1.30 12.35 2.83
N GLY A 77 2.60 12.28 2.57
CA GLY A 77 3.21 11.09 1.97
C GLY A 77 4.17 10.31 2.87
N LEU A 78 4.44 9.08 2.48
CA LEU A 78 5.55 8.28 2.99
C LEU A 78 6.51 8.01 1.83
N ARG A 79 7.77 8.38 2.00
CA ARG A 79 8.80 8.21 0.96
C ARG A 79 10.19 7.98 1.54
N TRP A 80 11.18 7.71 0.71
CA TRP A 80 12.58 7.97 1.06
C TRP A 80 13.12 9.21 0.31
N SER A 81 14.17 9.82 0.85
CA SER A 81 14.62 11.17 0.49
C SER A 81 15.26 11.25 -0.90
N LEU A 82 14.65 12.04 -1.79
CA LEU A 82 15.18 12.43 -3.11
C LEU A 82 16.30 13.50 -3.05
N THR A 83 17.15 13.49 -2.02
CA THR A 83 18.40 14.27 -2.12
C THR A 83 19.22 13.58 -3.21
N GLN A 84 19.24 14.18 -4.40
CA GLN A 84 19.77 13.69 -5.69
C GLN A 84 21.27 13.32 -5.67
N LEU A 85 21.72 12.48 -4.75
CA LEU A 85 22.90 11.68 -4.96
C LEU A 85 22.42 10.45 -5.72
N GLU A 86 22.56 10.50 -7.05
CA GLU A 86 21.96 9.57 -8.02
C GLU A 86 22.33 8.08 -7.81
N ASN A 87 23.10 7.74 -6.77
CA ASN A 87 23.64 6.41 -6.52
C ASN A 87 23.44 5.88 -5.09
N GLU A 88 22.79 6.62 -4.19
CA GLU A 88 22.61 6.17 -2.79
C GLU A 88 21.12 6.00 -2.46
N THR A 89 20.74 4.76 -2.12
CA THR A 89 19.40 4.38 -1.65
C THR A 89 19.55 3.74 -0.27
N PRO A 90 18.53 3.85 0.61
CA PRO A 90 18.60 3.23 1.93
C PRO A 90 18.74 1.70 1.83
N GLU A 91 19.36 1.08 2.83
CA GLU A 91 19.52 -0.37 2.91
C GLU A 91 18.42 -1.00 3.78
N THR A 92 17.18 -0.60 3.52
CA THR A 92 16.00 -1.06 4.26
C THR A 92 15.54 -2.40 3.72
N THR A 93 15.44 -3.40 4.59
CA THR A 93 15.05 -4.77 4.20
C THR A 93 13.54 -5.02 4.30
N SER A 94 12.84 -4.29 5.16
CA SER A 94 11.39 -4.41 5.32
C SER A 94 10.76 -3.09 5.74
N ILE A 95 9.53 -2.86 5.29
CA ILE A 95 8.67 -1.74 5.72
C ILE A 95 7.39 -2.33 6.29
N ASP A 96 7.09 -2.03 7.56
CA ASP A 96 5.92 -2.51 8.28
C ASP A 96 5.16 -1.34 8.93
N LEU A 97 3.91 -1.17 8.49
CA LEU A 97 2.98 -0.11 8.87
C LEU A 97 1.70 -0.75 9.45
N PRO A 98 1.80 -1.43 10.61
CA PRO A 98 0.76 -2.38 11.06
C PRO A 98 -0.56 -1.70 11.44
N ASP A 99 -0.51 -0.41 11.76
CA ASP A 99 -1.64 0.38 12.23
C ASP A 99 -2.07 1.50 11.29
N LEU A 100 -1.37 1.70 10.16
CA LEU A 100 -1.68 2.76 9.23
C LEU A 100 -3.00 2.45 8.51
N GLU A 101 -3.96 3.35 8.60
CA GLU A 101 -5.31 3.26 8.04
C GLU A 101 -5.48 4.21 6.85
N PHE A 102 -4.86 5.40 6.89
CA PHE A 102 -5.03 6.45 5.89
C PHE A 102 -3.72 7.18 5.54
N LEU A 103 -3.51 7.41 4.24
CA LEU A 103 -2.43 8.21 3.70
C LEU A 103 -2.99 9.28 2.75
N GLY A 104 -2.89 10.56 3.13
CA GLY A 104 -3.44 11.70 2.38
C GLY A 104 -2.64 12.12 1.14
N GLY A 105 -1.54 11.44 0.84
CA GLY A 105 -0.67 11.73 -0.30
C GLY A 105 -0.22 10.46 -0.99
N SER A 106 1.05 10.44 -1.40
CA SER A 106 1.64 9.26 -2.05
C SER A 106 2.46 8.41 -1.09
N LEU A 107 2.44 7.10 -1.34
CA LEU A 107 3.43 6.15 -0.88
C LEU A 107 4.46 5.94 -2.00
N GLU A 108 5.69 6.41 -1.81
CA GLU A 108 6.77 6.38 -2.81
C GLU A 108 7.98 5.61 -2.28
N ILE A 109 7.99 4.30 -2.53
CA ILE A 109 9.06 3.38 -2.16
C ILE A 109 9.65 2.80 -3.44
N SER A 110 10.59 3.52 -4.06
CA SER A 110 11.29 3.08 -5.28
C SER A 110 12.76 2.77 -5.03
N ASP A 111 13.43 2.02 -5.90
CA ASP A 111 14.89 1.89 -5.94
C ASP A 111 15.61 1.35 -4.68
N ILE A 112 14.87 0.79 -3.71
CA ILE A 112 15.43 0.09 -2.54
C ILE A 112 15.66 -1.37 -2.92
N SER A 113 16.80 -1.68 -3.54
CA SER A 113 17.12 -3.04 -4.03
C SER A 113 17.22 -4.11 -2.95
N THR A 114 17.39 -3.70 -1.68
CA THR A 114 17.45 -4.58 -0.51
C THR A 114 16.07 -4.90 0.08
N LEU A 115 15.01 -4.22 -0.38
CA LEU A 115 13.66 -4.38 0.15
C LEU A 115 13.10 -5.76 -0.18
N GLN A 116 12.66 -6.49 0.84
CA GLN A 116 12.07 -7.82 0.68
C GLN A 116 10.56 -7.77 0.83
N SER A 117 10.06 -6.98 1.79
CA SER A 117 8.64 -6.95 2.14
C SER A 117 8.13 -5.55 2.43
N PHE A 118 6.94 -5.24 1.93
CA PHE A 118 6.14 -4.07 2.31
C PHE A 118 4.80 -4.52 2.88
N THR A 119 4.49 -4.16 4.13
CA THR A 119 3.27 -4.57 4.82
C THR A 119 2.55 -3.36 5.40
N ALA A 120 1.31 -3.13 4.98
CA ALA A 120 0.40 -2.15 5.57
C ALA A 120 -1.03 -2.74 5.60
N PRO A 121 -1.28 -3.73 6.46
CA PRO A 121 -2.44 -4.61 6.34
C PRO A 121 -3.75 -3.93 6.72
N LYS A 122 -3.70 -2.74 7.34
CA LYS A 122 -4.86 -1.92 7.70
C LYS A 122 -5.01 -0.69 6.82
N LEU A 123 -4.12 -0.44 5.86
CA LEU A 123 -4.17 0.75 5.02
C LEU A 123 -5.37 0.64 4.11
N GLU A 124 -6.38 1.47 4.31
CA GLU A 124 -7.64 1.46 3.56
C GLU A 124 -7.61 2.43 2.39
N THR A 125 -6.95 3.58 2.54
CA THR A 125 -6.97 4.65 1.54
C THR A 125 -5.60 5.27 1.35
N VAL A 126 -5.22 5.42 0.09
CA VAL A 126 -4.11 6.27 -0.37
C VAL A 126 -4.71 7.29 -1.33
N GLU A 127 -4.74 8.56 -0.96
CA GLU A 127 -5.47 9.57 -1.74
C GLU A 127 -4.90 9.79 -3.16
N TRP A 128 -3.61 9.53 -3.36
CA TRP A 128 -2.96 9.71 -4.65
C TRP A 128 -2.38 8.41 -5.22
N ALA A 129 -1.10 8.14 -4.97
CA ALA A 129 -0.39 7.05 -5.61
C ALA A 129 0.27 6.11 -4.60
N ALA A 130 0.25 4.81 -4.89
CA ALA A 130 1.10 3.84 -4.24
C ALA A 130 2.09 3.28 -5.27
N ASN A 131 3.36 3.61 -5.11
CA ASN A 131 4.47 3.18 -5.95
C ASN A 131 5.47 2.41 -5.08
N ILE A 132 5.48 1.09 -5.25
CA ILE A 132 6.31 0.16 -4.47
C ILE A 132 7.15 -0.66 -5.46
N GLN A 133 8.47 -0.52 -5.39
CA GLN A 133 9.39 -1.17 -6.31
C GLN A 133 10.42 -2.03 -5.56
N CYS A 134 11.07 -2.92 -6.31
CA CYS A 134 12.15 -3.78 -5.84
C CYS A 134 11.77 -4.70 -4.68
N THR A 135 10.49 -5.03 -4.51
CA THR A 135 9.98 -5.86 -3.42
C THR A 135 9.64 -7.29 -3.86
N GLN A 136 9.62 -8.23 -2.92
CA GLN A 136 9.18 -9.61 -3.14
C GLN A 136 7.79 -9.86 -2.56
N GLU A 137 7.45 -9.19 -1.46
CA GLU A 137 6.17 -9.37 -0.78
C GLU A 137 5.47 -8.02 -0.58
N VAL A 138 4.19 -7.94 -0.93
CA VAL A 138 3.36 -6.76 -0.69
C VAL A 138 2.04 -7.19 -0.06
N ASP A 139 1.75 -6.64 1.13
CA ASP A 139 0.49 -6.84 1.83
C ASP A 139 -0.23 -5.52 2.05
N LEU A 140 -1.20 -5.26 1.18
CA LEU A 140 -2.12 -4.13 1.19
C LEU A 140 -3.57 -4.65 1.23
N ARG A 141 -3.81 -5.74 1.97
CA ARG A 141 -5.09 -6.48 1.96
C ARG A 141 -6.34 -5.65 2.22
N SER A 142 -6.22 -4.54 2.94
CA SER A 142 -7.34 -3.65 3.30
C SER A 142 -7.48 -2.44 2.38
N LEU A 143 -6.55 -2.23 1.44
CA LEU A 143 -6.58 -1.08 0.54
C LEU A 143 -7.82 -1.16 -0.34
N VAL A 144 -8.65 -0.12 -0.30
CA VAL A 144 -9.96 -0.06 -0.98
C VAL A 144 -9.87 0.71 -2.28
N ASP A 145 -9.30 1.91 -2.24
CA ASP A 145 -9.22 2.80 -3.39
C ASP A 145 -8.01 3.75 -3.37
N LEU A 146 -7.58 4.11 -4.58
CA LEU A 146 -6.52 5.07 -4.87
C LEU A 146 -6.59 5.56 -6.34
N GLU A 147 -5.81 6.59 -6.68
CA GLU A 147 -5.71 7.08 -8.06
C GLU A 147 -4.80 6.19 -8.92
N TYR A 148 -3.60 5.90 -8.42
CA TYR A 148 -2.57 5.14 -9.15
C TYR A 148 -1.95 4.05 -8.29
N LEU A 149 -1.83 2.84 -8.84
CA LEU A 149 -1.13 1.72 -8.21
C LEU A 149 0.01 1.26 -9.11
N THR A 150 1.23 1.22 -8.58
CA THR A 150 2.40 0.65 -9.26
C THR A 150 3.14 -0.28 -8.30
N ILE A 151 3.23 -1.55 -8.67
CA ILE A 151 3.98 -2.57 -7.93
C ILE A 151 4.96 -3.26 -8.89
N ILE A 152 6.27 -3.16 -8.60
CA ILE A 152 7.33 -3.68 -9.46
C ILE A 152 8.33 -4.50 -8.62
N GLY A 153 8.72 -5.68 -9.09
CA GLY A 153 9.78 -6.47 -8.47
C GLY A 153 9.67 -7.96 -8.83
N ASN A 154 10.51 -8.79 -8.22
CA ASN A 154 10.38 -10.26 -8.25
C ASN A 154 9.36 -10.72 -7.19
N ILE A 155 8.11 -10.37 -7.41
CA ILE A 155 7.01 -10.54 -6.45
C ILE A 155 6.64 -12.02 -6.33
N SER A 156 6.77 -12.57 -5.13
CA SER A 156 6.32 -13.91 -4.75
C SER A 156 4.91 -13.90 -4.14
N SER A 157 4.54 -12.80 -3.48
CA SER A 157 3.25 -12.63 -2.79
C SER A 157 2.72 -11.21 -2.94
N LEU A 158 1.46 -11.09 -3.37
CA LEU A 158 0.75 -9.82 -3.49
C LEU A 158 -0.66 -9.96 -2.94
N ARG A 159 -1.02 -9.13 -1.96
CA ARG A 159 -2.36 -9.09 -1.37
C ARG A 159 -3.01 -7.74 -1.55
N LEU A 160 -4.14 -7.75 -2.24
CA LEU A 160 -4.97 -6.58 -2.58
C LEU A 160 -6.46 -6.95 -2.42
N ASP A 161 -6.77 -7.74 -1.40
CA ASP A 161 -8.04 -8.46 -1.24
C ASP A 161 -9.26 -7.52 -1.28
N SER A 162 -9.14 -6.32 -0.71
CA SER A 162 -10.22 -5.32 -0.62
C SER A 162 -10.19 -4.27 -1.72
N LEU A 163 -9.21 -4.32 -2.64
CA LEU A 163 -9.02 -3.29 -3.66
C LEU A 163 -10.22 -3.29 -4.58
N ARG A 164 -11.05 -2.24 -4.46
CA ARG A 164 -12.30 -2.09 -5.20
C ARG A 164 -12.12 -1.19 -6.41
N GLN A 165 -11.27 -0.18 -6.32
CA GLN A 165 -11.13 0.82 -7.38
C GLN A 165 -9.70 1.34 -7.53
N VAL A 166 -9.22 1.38 -8.77
CA VAL A 166 -8.03 2.17 -9.16
C VAL A 166 -8.45 3.16 -10.22
N ARG A 167 -8.57 4.44 -9.86
CA ARG A 167 -9.25 5.42 -10.74
C ARG A 167 -8.54 5.61 -12.07
N GLN A 168 -7.21 5.59 -12.06
CA GLN A 168 -6.39 5.82 -13.25
C GLN A 168 -5.64 4.58 -13.66
N ASP A 169 -4.38 4.43 -13.26
CA ASP A 169 -3.50 3.39 -13.78
C ASP A 169 -3.16 2.38 -12.67
N MET A 170 -3.41 1.10 -12.95
CA MET A 170 -2.91 -0.02 -12.17
C MET A 170 -1.81 -0.75 -12.95
N THR A 171 -0.58 -0.72 -12.46
CA THR A 171 0.57 -1.43 -13.03
C THR A 171 1.10 -2.46 -12.04
N ILE A 172 1.14 -3.73 -12.45
CA ILE A 172 1.81 -4.80 -11.72
C ILE A 172 2.84 -5.46 -12.63
N CYS A 173 4.09 -5.43 -12.19
CA CYS A 173 5.23 -5.87 -12.98
C CYS A 173 6.06 -6.88 -12.17
N ASN A 174 5.83 -8.16 -12.41
CA ASN A 174 6.58 -9.24 -11.77
C ASN A 174 7.86 -9.55 -12.57
N LYS A 175 8.88 -8.69 -12.45
CA LYS A 175 10.18 -8.75 -13.14
C LYS A 175 11.20 -7.77 -12.53
N ASP A 176 12.44 -8.21 -12.33
CA ASP A 176 13.55 -7.32 -11.90
C ASP A 176 14.21 -6.59 -13.08
N GLY A 177 14.76 -5.38 -12.80
CA GLY A 177 15.48 -4.54 -13.77
C GLY A 177 14.64 -3.46 -14.45
N GLY A 178 13.60 -2.97 -13.77
CA GLY A 178 12.52 -2.15 -14.33
C GLY A 178 11.62 -3.00 -15.22
N CYS A 179 10.45 -2.55 -15.63
CA CYS A 179 9.64 -3.28 -16.63
C CYS A 179 10.33 -3.42 -18.02
N ASN A 180 11.64 -3.17 -18.09
CA ASN A 180 12.56 -3.34 -19.20
C ASN A 180 13.21 -4.74 -19.18
N PRO A 181 13.47 -5.34 -20.36
CA PRO A 181 13.67 -6.78 -20.46
C PRO A 181 15.14 -7.20 -20.35
N VAL A 182 15.60 -7.62 -19.17
CA VAL A 182 16.93 -8.30 -19.10
C VAL A 182 16.91 -9.63 -18.39
N GLN A 183 16.03 -9.90 -17.42
CA GLN A 183 15.94 -11.24 -16.82
C GLN A 183 14.50 -11.70 -16.60
N PRO A 184 14.14 -12.94 -16.99
CA PRO A 184 12.82 -13.48 -16.68
C PRO A 184 12.68 -13.62 -15.15
N PRO A 185 11.51 -13.31 -14.59
CA PRO A 185 11.25 -13.52 -13.16
C PRO A 185 11.49 -14.98 -12.78
N SER A 186 12.12 -15.18 -11.63
CA SER A 186 12.42 -16.51 -11.09
C SER A 186 11.14 -17.28 -10.77
N ASN A 187 10.11 -16.57 -10.29
CA ASN A 187 8.85 -17.12 -9.80
C ASN A 187 7.64 -16.65 -10.62
N SER A 188 6.58 -17.45 -10.62
CA SER A 188 5.27 -17.06 -11.17
C SER A 188 4.40 -16.44 -10.07
N LEU A 189 3.77 -15.30 -10.34
CA LEU A 189 2.86 -14.62 -9.42
C LEU A 189 1.39 -15.02 -9.68
N ASN A 190 0.64 -15.31 -8.63
CA ASN A 190 -0.82 -15.35 -8.69
C ASN A 190 -1.36 -13.95 -8.40
N ILE A 191 -2.18 -13.41 -9.30
CA ILE A 191 -2.89 -12.15 -9.08
C ILE A 191 -4.36 -12.46 -8.79
N SER A 192 -4.80 -12.14 -7.58
CA SER A 192 -6.22 -12.19 -7.20
C SER A 192 -6.68 -10.81 -6.74
N LEU A 193 -7.71 -10.28 -7.41
CA LEU A 193 -8.35 -8.99 -7.11
C LEU A 193 -9.86 -9.23 -6.97
N PRO A 194 -10.29 -9.92 -5.91
CA PRO A 194 -11.67 -10.39 -5.78
C PRO A 194 -12.67 -9.25 -5.58
N ALA A 195 -12.26 -8.11 -5.03
CA ALA A 195 -13.11 -6.94 -4.82
C ALA A 195 -13.07 -5.92 -5.95
N LEU A 196 -12.12 -6.03 -6.89
CA LEU A 196 -11.88 -5.00 -7.91
C LEU A 196 -13.10 -4.91 -8.83
N HIS A 197 -13.70 -3.71 -8.88
CA HIS A 197 -14.91 -3.42 -9.63
C HIS A 197 -14.64 -2.44 -10.76
N ASP A 198 -13.86 -1.39 -10.50
CA ASP A 198 -13.55 -0.34 -11.47
C ASP A 198 -12.03 -0.13 -11.57
N ALA A 199 -11.53 -0.02 -12.79
CA ALA A 199 -10.18 0.48 -13.04
C ALA A 199 -10.17 1.45 -14.24
N GLY A 200 -9.24 2.40 -14.29
CA GLY A 200 -8.99 3.17 -15.51
C GLY A 200 -8.31 2.32 -16.56
N HIS A 201 -7.05 2.01 -16.30
CA HIS A 201 -6.18 1.13 -17.07
C HIS A 201 -5.58 0.06 -16.17
N ILE A 202 -5.46 -1.15 -16.71
CA ILE A 202 -4.77 -2.26 -16.05
C ILE A 202 -3.61 -2.70 -16.94
N PHE A 203 -2.39 -2.63 -16.42
CA PHE A 203 -1.18 -3.10 -17.09
C PHE A 203 -0.47 -4.16 -16.25
N LEU A 204 -0.51 -5.40 -16.73
CA LEU A 204 0.11 -6.55 -16.08
C LEU A 204 1.25 -7.06 -16.96
N LYS A 205 2.45 -7.16 -16.41
CA LYS A 205 3.62 -7.66 -17.12
C LYS A 205 4.46 -8.59 -16.26
N GLY A 206 4.87 -9.72 -16.80
CA GLY A 206 5.77 -10.65 -16.11
C GLY A 206 5.32 -12.09 -16.22
N ARG A 207 5.74 -12.92 -15.26
CA ARG A 207 5.37 -14.33 -15.20
C ARG A 207 4.25 -14.50 -14.19
N PHE A 208 3.10 -14.93 -14.66
CA PHE A 208 1.91 -15.15 -13.85
C PHE A 208 1.53 -16.62 -13.89
N SER A 209 0.95 -17.12 -12.80
CA SER A 209 0.37 -18.47 -12.73
C SER A 209 -1.15 -18.44 -12.82
N ASP A 210 -1.78 -17.33 -12.40
CA ASP A 210 -3.22 -17.15 -12.41
C ASP A 210 -3.58 -15.65 -12.39
N LEU A 211 -4.77 -15.32 -12.91
CA LEU A 211 -5.35 -13.99 -12.86
C LEU A 211 -6.86 -14.08 -12.57
N ALA A 212 -7.25 -13.70 -11.37
CA ALA A 212 -8.64 -13.73 -10.93
C ALA A 212 -9.14 -12.31 -10.61
N THR A 213 -10.01 -11.78 -11.47
CA THR A 213 -10.68 -10.49 -11.28
C THR A 213 -12.21 -10.65 -11.49
N PRO A 214 -12.88 -11.46 -10.66
CA PRO A 214 -14.26 -11.91 -10.93
C PRO A 214 -15.29 -10.77 -10.92
N ASN A 215 -15.05 -9.71 -10.15
CA ASN A 215 -16.00 -8.62 -9.96
C ASN A 215 -15.69 -7.38 -10.80
N LEU A 216 -14.68 -7.44 -11.68
CA LEU A 216 -14.32 -6.29 -12.52
C LEU A 216 -15.43 -6.05 -13.53
N THR A 217 -16.11 -4.90 -13.44
CA THR A 217 -17.23 -4.53 -14.30
C THR A 217 -16.88 -3.46 -15.31
N ASN A 218 -16.01 -2.50 -14.94
CA ASN A 218 -15.73 -1.31 -15.73
C ASN A 218 -14.23 -1.07 -15.91
N LEU A 219 -13.84 -0.82 -17.15
CA LEU A 219 -12.58 -0.21 -17.51
C LEU A 219 -12.86 1.16 -18.11
N THR A 220 -12.55 2.24 -17.37
CA THR A 220 -12.98 3.61 -17.72
C THR A 220 -12.05 4.31 -18.70
N GLY A 221 -10.80 3.84 -18.84
CA GLY A 221 -9.81 4.44 -19.73
C GLY A 221 -9.37 5.84 -19.31
N PHE A 222 -9.62 6.20 -18.06
CA PHE A 222 -9.12 7.42 -17.45
C PHE A 222 -7.67 7.18 -17.01
N GLY A 223 -6.76 8.11 -17.34
CA GLY A 223 -5.32 7.97 -17.07
C GLY A 223 -4.48 8.16 -18.33
N ASN A 224 -3.23 7.73 -18.27
CA ASN A 224 -2.27 7.88 -19.38
C ASN A 224 -2.08 6.59 -20.20
N GLY A 225 -2.87 5.55 -19.93
CA GLY A 225 -2.77 4.27 -20.60
C GLY A 225 -3.24 4.30 -22.06
N PHE A 226 -2.53 3.59 -22.93
CA PHE A 226 -2.93 3.38 -24.32
C PHE A 226 -3.97 2.25 -24.49
N TYR A 227 -4.18 1.45 -23.45
CA TYR A 227 -5.10 0.30 -23.46
C TYR A 227 -5.84 0.28 -22.14
N ASN A 228 -7.13 -0.06 -22.16
CA ASN A 228 -7.89 -0.28 -20.93
C ASN A 228 -7.35 -1.48 -20.13
N PHE A 229 -6.92 -2.53 -20.83
CA PHE A 229 -6.30 -3.69 -20.22
C PHE A 229 -5.19 -4.20 -21.13
N LYS A 230 -4.01 -4.41 -20.55
CA LYS A 230 -2.89 -5.01 -21.24
C LYS A 230 -2.20 -6.04 -20.35
N LEU A 231 -2.12 -7.26 -20.85
CA LEU A 231 -1.45 -8.38 -20.20
C LEU A 231 -0.34 -8.91 -21.09
N LEU A 232 0.89 -8.79 -20.60
CA LEU A 232 2.11 -9.26 -21.25
C LEU A 232 2.75 -10.36 -20.40
N THR A 233 2.51 -11.61 -20.77
CA THR A 233 3.12 -12.74 -20.07
C THR A 233 4.50 -13.08 -20.64
N ALA A 234 5.45 -13.43 -19.77
CA ALA A 234 6.80 -13.83 -20.16
C ALA A 234 7.17 -15.16 -19.49
N GLY A 235 6.95 -16.27 -20.19
CA GLY A 235 7.15 -17.62 -19.67
C GLY A 235 6.10 -18.03 -18.63
N GLY A 236 6.29 -19.18 -17.98
CA GLY A 236 5.31 -19.75 -17.04
C GLY A 236 4.23 -20.62 -17.71
N PRO A 237 3.34 -21.23 -16.92
CA PRO A 237 2.22 -22.00 -17.45
C PRO A 237 1.23 -21.11 -18.21
N PRO A 238 0.39 -21.69 -19.10
CA PRO A 238 -0.71 -20.95 -19.69
C PRO A 238 -1.62 -20.39 -18.60
N ILE A 239 -1.97 -19.11 -18.72
CA ILE A 239 -2.91 -18.47 -17.79
C ILE A 239 -4.31 -18.40 -18.38
N ASN A 240 -5.31 -18.70 -17.56
CA ASN A 240 -6.70 -18.47 -17.93
C ASN A 240 -7.05 -17.01 -17.63
N VAL A 241 -7.66 -16.33 -18.59
CA VAL A 241 -8.07 -14.93 -18.46
C VAL A 241 -9.57 -14.89 -18.63
N SER A 242 -10.28 -14.56 -17.55
CA SER A 242 -11.73 -14.45 -17.56
C SER A 242 -12.19 -13.20 -16.81
N PHE A 243 -13.17 -12.52 -17.39
CA PHE A 243 -13.79 -11.32 -16.83
C PHE A 243 -15.31 -11.50 -16.80
N PRO A 244 -15.84 -12.34 -15.91
CA PRO A 244 -17.23 -12.79 -15.96
C PRO A 244 -18.24 -11.65 -15.81
N GLU A 245 -17.90 -10.61 -15.05
CA GLU A 245 -18.77 -9.45 -14.81
C GLU A 245 -18.44 -8.21 -15.64
N LEU A 246 -17.43 -8.28 -16.53
CA LEU A 246 -16.99 -7.12 -17.32
C LEU A 246 -18.06 -6.70 -18.33
N LYS A 247 -18.57 -5.49 -18.17
CA LYS A 247 -19.69 -4.94 -18.93
C LYS A 247 -19.27 -3.75 -19.79
N TYR A 248 -18.30 -2.96 -19.31
CA TYR A 248 -17.94 -1.70 -19.95
C TYR A 248 -16.43 -1.55 -20.11
N ILE A 249 -16.03 -1.18 -21.33
CA ILE A 249 -14.66 -0.81 -21.69
C ILE A 249 -14.76 0.50 -22.46
N GLN A 250 -14.23 1.57 -21.89
CA GLN A 250 -14.20 2.90 -22.50
C GLN A 250 -12.82 3.19 -23.07
N GLY A 251 -12.74 3.23 -24.40
CA GLY A 251 -11.50 3.50 -25.12
C GLY A 251 -10.98 2.26 -25.84
N GLU A 252 -9.66 2.11 -25.82
CA GLU A 252 -8.94 1.03 -26.51
C GLU A 252 -9.10 -0.31 -25.79
N GLY A 253 -9.38 -1.37 -26.55
CA GLY A 253 -9.79 -2.67 -26.01
C GLY A 253 -8.73 -3.45 -25.21
N LEU A 254 -8.96 -4.76 -25.11
CA LEU A 254 -8.08 -5.68 -24.38
C LEU A 254 -6.87 -6.08 -25.26
N TRP A 255 -5.65 -5.90 -24.75
CA TRP A 255 -4.42 -6.41 -25.38
C TRP A 255 -3.85 -7.58 -24.59
N LEU A 256 -3.78 -8.75 -25.23
CA LEU A 256 -3.35 -9.99 -24.60
C LEU A 256 -2.17 -10.59 -25.38
N GLU A 257 -1.03 -10.82 -24.70
CA GLU A 257 0.17 -11.36 -25.33
C GLU A 257 0.87 -12.41 -24.45
N GLY A 258 1.30 -13.50 -25.09
CA GLY A 258 2.11 -14.56 -24.51
C GLY A 258 1.33 -15.87 -24.25
N ASN A 259 1.64 -16.58 -23.16
CA ASN A 259 1.15 -17.93 -22.89
C ASN A 259 -0.24 -17.90 -22.21
N ILE A 260 -1.29 -17.84 -23.03
CA ILE A 260 -2.68 -17.69 -22.57
C ILE A 260 -3.47 -18.95 -22.97
N SER A 261 -4.17 -19.55 -22.01
CA SER A 261 -5.09 -20.67 -22.27
C SER A 261 -6.50 -20.16 -22.58
N LYS A 262 -7.25 -20.98 -23.33
CA LYS A 262 -8.68 -20.77 -23.60
C LYS A 262 -9.55 -21.41 -22.53
#